data_AF-A0A257LRH5-F1
#
_entry.id   AF-A0A257LRH5-F1
#
_cell.length_a   1.000
_cell.length_b   1.000
_cell.length_c   1.000
_cell.angle_alpha   90.00
_cell.angle_beta   90.00
_cell.angle_gamma   90.00
#
_symmetry.space_group_name_H-M   'P 1'
#
loop_
_entity.id
_entity.type
_entity.pdbx_description
1 polymer ?
#
loop_
_entity_poly.entity_id
_entity_poly.type
_entity_poly.pdbx_seq_one_letter_code
_entity_poly.pdbx_strand_id
1 'polypeptide(L)'
;MLAQPALKSLVAKLLPKSERSALAALTTEAPVREVDGLWVVNLCRPHNCPADMATLVIDGQQARLWIGLFSREDGRVATRWYGNTEDYAALPERIRADFLARHGN
;
A
#
# COMPACT_ATOMS: atom_id res chain seq x y z
N MET A 1 2.13 9.77 -7.63
CA MET A 1 1.37 8.91 -8.58
C MET A 1 -0.15 8.77 -8.32
N LEU A 2 -0.63 8.94 -7.08
CA LEU A 2 -2.07 8.90 -6.71
C LEU A 2 -2.99 9.96 -7.34
N ALA A 3 -2.43 10.92 -8.08
CA ALA A 3 -3.20 11.98 -8.73
C ALA A 3 -4.03 11.47 -9.94
N GLN A 4 -3.73 10.29 -10.47
CA GLN A 4 -4.44 9.73 -11.62
C GLN A 4 -5.90 9.39 -11.26
N PRO A 5 -6.89 9.90 -12.01
CA PRO A 5 -8.31 9.71 -11.70
C PRO A 5 -8.75 8.25 -11.60
N ALA A 6 -8.21 7.38 -12.46
CA ALA A 6 -8.53 5.95 -12.46
C ALA A 6 -8.10 5.27 -11.15
N LEU A 7 -6.89 5.56 -10.67
CA LEU A 7 -6.39 5.03 -9.41
C LEU A 7 -7.17 5.58 -8.22
N LYS A 8 -7.54 6.86 -8.23
CA LYS A 8 -8.40 7.45 -7.18
C LYS A 8 -9.75 6.74 -7.06
N SER A 9 -10.38 6.41 -8.19
CA SER A 9 -11.65 5.68 -8.18
C SER A 9 -11.53 4.27 -7.62
N LEU A 10 -10.46 3.54 -8.00
CA LEU A 10 -10.19 2.20 -7.47
C LEU A 10 -9.92 2.22 -5.97
N VAL A 11 -9.05 3.14 -5.50
CA VAL A 11 -8.79 3.34 -4.07
C VAL A 11 -10.07 3.71 -3.32
N ALA A 12 -10.93 4.55 -3.93
CA ALA A 12 -12.19 4.96 -3.32
C ALA A 12 -13.17 3.80 -3.12
N LYS A 13 -13.17 2.80 -4.03
CA LYS A 13 -14.00 1.60 -3.92
C LYS A 13 -13.40 0.55 -3.00
N LEU A 14 -12.08 0.44 -2.99
CA LEU A 14 -11.35 -0.60 -2.26
C LEU A 14 -11.29 -0.33 -0.75
N LEU A 15 -11.09 0.93 -0.36
CA LEU A 15 -10.84 1.29 1.03
C LEU A 15 -12.09 1.87 1.73
N PRO A 16 -12.32 1.51 3.01
CA PRO A 16 -13.25 2.22 3.88
C PRO A 16 -12.91 3.72 3.99
N LYS A 17 -13.91 4.54 4.35
CA LYS A 17 -13.72 5.99 4.45
C LYS A 17 -12.58 6.40 5.41
N SER A 18 -12.45 5.73 6.56
CA SER A 18 -11.37 5.98 7.53
C SER A 18 -9.99 5.75 6.93
N GLU A 19 -9.82 4.64 6.21
CA GLU A 19 -8.55 4.26 5.59
C GLU A 19 -8.16 5.17 4.44
N ARG A 20 -9.14 5.68 3.68
CA ARG A 20 -8.87 6.65 2.63
C ARG A 20 -8.29 7.94 3.19
N SER A 21 -8.79 8.41 4.34
CA SER A 21 -8.23 9.58 5.01
C SER A 21 -6.83 9.32 5.52
N ALA A 22 -6.57 8.13 6.08
CA ALA A 22 -5.23 7.73 6.52
C ALA A 22 -4.25 7.69 5.35
N LEU A 23 -4.62 7.04 4.24
CA LEU A 23 -3.81 6.97 3.02
C LEU A 23 -3.53 8.37 2.44
N ALA A 24 -4.50 9.28 2.47
CA ALA A 24 -4.32 10.65 1.97
C ALA A 24 -3.33 11.47 2.82
N ALA A 25 -3.09 11.09 4.07
CA ALA A 25 -2.08 11.72 4.94
C ALA A 25 -0.64 11.26 4.62
N LEU A 26 -0.48 10.19 3.84
CA LEU A 26 0.83 9.65 3.43
C LEU A 26 1.30 10.34 2.15
N THR A 27 2.03 11.44 2.30
CA THR A 27 2.43 12.30 1.17
C THR A 27 3.88 12.11 0.73
N THR A 28 4.71 11.41 1.51
CA THR A 28 6.07 11.06 1.10
C THR A 28 6.06 9.78 0.27
N GLU A 29 6.41 9.89 -1.02
CA GLU A 29 6.44 8.78 -1.99
C GLU A 29 7.90 8.33 -2.22
N ALA A 30 8.17 7.03 -2.06
CA ALA A 30 9.44 6.42 -2.47
C ALA A 30 9.43 6.15 -3.99
N PRO A 31 10.61 5.99 -4.65
CA PRO A 31 10.67 5.63 -6.06
C PRO A 31 9.83 4.38 -6.37
N VAL A 32 9.05 4.44 -7.44
CA VAL A 32 8.25 3.32 -7.93
C VAL A 32 9.18 2.20 -8.38
N ARG A 33 8.87 0.97 -7.98
CA ARG A 33 9.64 -0.22 -8.36
C ARG A 33 8.75 -1.16 -9.17
N GLU A 34 9.35 -1.85 -10.13
CA GLU A 34 8.70 -2.94 -10.84
C GLU A 34 9.19 -4.28 -10.26
N VAL A 35 8.25 -5.16 -9.92
CA VAL A 35 8.52 -6.50 -9.39
C VAL A 35 7.57 -7.47 -10.06
N ASP A 36 8.11 -8.42 -10.82
CA ASP A 36 7.33 -9.45 -11.52
C ASP A 36 6.19 -8.88 -12.41
N GLY A 37 6.46 -7.74 -13.06
CA GLY A 37 5.50 -7.03 -13.91
C GLY A 37 4.47 -6.17 -13.14
N LEU A 38 4.57 -6.12 -11.80
CA LEU A 38 3.71 -5.30 -10.94
C LEU A 38 4.44 -4.04 -10.48
N TRP A 39 3.72 -2.93 -10.39
CA TRP A 39 4.26 -1.67 -9.89
C TRP A 39 4.04 -1.56 -8.38
N VAL A 40 5.11 -1.36 -7.64
CA VAL A 40 5.11 -1.23 -6.19
C VAL A 40 5.46 0.20 -5.79
N VAL A 41 4.57 0.80 -5.01
CA VAL A 41 4.63 2.19 -4.56
C VAL A 41 4.59 2.20 -3.06
N ASN A 42 5.57 2.82 -2.43
CA ASN A 42 5.54 2.98 -0.98
C ASN A 42 5.30 4.46 -0.66
N LEU A 43 4.31 4.69 0.19
CA LEU A 43 3.93 5.99 0.73
C LEU A 43 4.16 5.98 2.23
N CYS A 44 4.55 7.11 2.80
CA CYS A 44 4.66 7.24 4.24
C CYS A 44 4.30 8.63 4.73
N ARG A 45 4.05 8.73 6.04
CA ARG A 45 3.81 10.00 6.71
C ARG A 45 5.10 10.83 6.74
N PRO A 46 5.08 12.10 6.32
CA PRO A 46 6.24 12.98 6.42
C PRO A 46 6.80 13.00 7.86
N HIS A 47 8.13 12.91 7.97
CA HIS A 47 8.86 12.87 9.25
C HIS A 47 8.57 11.67 10.16
N ASN A 48 7.72 10.72 9.76
CA ASN A 48 7.37 9.55 10.57
C ASN A 48 7.26 8.26 9.74
N CYS A 49 8.10 8.13 8.72
CA CYS A 49 8.01 7.00 7.79
C CYS A 49 8.15 5.60 8.41
N PRO A 50 8.92 5.37 9.48
CA PRO A 50 8.99 4.05 10.11
C PRO A 50 7.70 3.61 10.82
N ALA A 51 6.78 4.54 11.10
CA ALA A 51 5.62 4.28 11.94
C ALA A 51 4.28 4.39 11.23
N ASP A 52 4.18 5.02 10.07
CA ASP A 52 2.92 5.12 9.33
C ASP A 52 3.18 5.15 7.82
N MET A 53 2.72 4.11 7.14
CA MET A 53 3.03 3.87 5.73
C MET A 53 2.03 2.98 5.02
N ALA A 54 2.08 3.05 3.70
CA ALA A 54 1.29 2.24 2.80
C ALA A 54 2.15 1.67 1.67
N THR A 55 1.84 0.45 1.27
CA THR A 55 2.37 -0.19 0.07
C THR A 55 1.22 -0.40 -0.90
N LEU A 56 1.31 0.19 -2.09
CA LEU A 56 0.38 -0.03 -3.18
C LEU A 56 1.06 -0.95 -4.20
N VAL A 57 0.35 -1.99 -4.61
CA VAL A 57 0.78 -2.90 -5.67
C VAL A 57 -0.25 -2.83 -6.79
N ILE A 58 0.20 -2.52 -8.00
CA ILE A 58 -0.67 -2.23 -9.14
C ILE A 58 -0.30 -3.17 -10.28
N ASP A 59 -1.29 -3.93 -10.76
CA ASP A 59 -1.23 -4.63 -12.04
C ASP A 59 -2.00 -3.82 -13.08
N GLY A 60 -1.27 -3.14 -13.97
CA GLY A 60 -1.87 -2.34 -15.04
C GLY A 60 -2.53 -3.18 -16.14
N GLN A 61 -2.14 -4.44 -16.31
CA GLN A 61 -2.68 -5.33 -17.35
C GLN A 61 -4.02 -5.93 -16.94
N GLN A 62 -4.13 -6.32 -15.67
CA GLN A 62 -5.31 -7.00 -15.13
C GLN A 62 -6.20 -6.10 -14.27
N ALA A 63 -5.87 -4.80 -14.19
CA ALA A 63 -6.54 -3.82 -13.33
C ALA A 63 -6.63 -4.27 -11.85
N ARG A 64 -5.62 -5.01 -11.37
CA ARG A 64 -5.55 -5.46 -9.97
C ARG A 64 -4.85 -4.41 -9.12
N LEU A 65 -5.34 -4.23 -7.91
CA LEU A 65 -4.81 -3.28 -6.95
C LEU A 65 -4.83 -3.91 -5.56
N TRP A 66 -3.67 -3.91 -4.92
CA TRP A 66 -3.51 -4.19 -3.50
C TRP A 66 -3.01 -2.96 -2.76
N ILE A 67 -3.50 -2.76 -1.54
CA ILE A 67 -3.08 -1.70 -0.63
C ILE A 67 -2.82 -2.33 0.73
N GLY A 68 -1.55 -2.35 1.13
CA GLY A 68 -1.11 -2.65 2.48
C GLY A 68 -0.99 -1.36 3.27
N LEU A 69 -1.62 -1.29 4.45
CA LEU A 69 -1.49 -0.21 5.40
C LEU A 69 -0.78 -0.73 6.64
N PHE A 70 0.23 0.00 7.08
CA PHE A 70 1.00 -0.30 8.28
C PHE A 70 1.01 0.93 9.18
N SER A 71 0.70 0.72 10.46
CA SER A 71 0.90 1.72 11.50
C SER A 71 1.54 1.13 12.75
N ARG A 72 2.33 1.95 13.44
CA ARG A 72 2.97 1.69 14.73
C ARG A 72 2.72 2.87 15.66
N GLU A 73 1.92 2.66 16.68
CA GLU A 73 1.58 3.68 17.69
C GLU A 73 1.66 3.06 19.08
N ASP A 74 2.36 3.69 20.01
CA ASP A 74 2.49 3.26 21.43
C ASP A 74 2.86 1.78 21.60
N GLY A 75 3.77 1.28 20.77
CA GLY A 75 4.22 -0.12 20.78
C GLY A 75 3.23 -1.13 20.20
N ARG A 76 2.07 -0.68 19.70
CA ARG A 76 1.12 -1.52 18.94
C ARG A 76 1.41 -1.42 17.46
N VAL A 77 1.44 -2.56 16.78
CA VAL A 77 1.59 -2.66 15.33
C VAL A 77 0.26 -3.12 14.74
N ALA A 78 -0.22 -2.41 13.71
CA ALA A 78 -1.37 -2.80 12.93
C ALA A 78 -0.97 -2.91 11.46
N THR A 79 -1.29 -4.06 10.85
CA THR A 79 -1.13 -4.29 9.41
C THR A 79 -2.46 -4.71 8.82
N ARG A 80 -2.86 -4.07 7.72
CA ARG A 80 -4.11 -4.37 7.01
C ARG A 80 -3.85 -4.40 5.52
N TRP A 81 -4.45 -5.37 4.84
CA TRP A 81 -4.34 -5.52 3.40
C TRP A 81 -5.73 -5.50 2.77
N TYR A 82 -5.84 -4.78 1.67
CA TYR A 82 -7.02 -4.69 0.84
C TYR A 82 -6.63 -5.02 -0.58
N GLY A 83 -7.35 -5.92 -1.23
CA GLY A 83 -7.21 -6.17 -2.66
C GLY A 83 -8.56 -6.09 -3.36
N ASN A 84 -8.58 -5.55 -4.57
CA ASN A 84 -9.83 -5.30 -5.29
C ASN A 84 -10.45 -6.56 -5.93
N THR A 85 -9.63 -7.57 -6.18
CA THR A 85 -9.99 -8.80 -6.90
C THR A 85 -9.49 -10.03 -6.18
N GLU A 86 -8.27 -9.98 -5.63
CA GLU A 86 -7.63 -11.05 -4.88
C GLU A 86 -7.11 -10.53 -3.53
N ASP A 87 -6.87 -11.42 -2.57
CA ASP A 87 -6.37 -11.05 -1.25
C ASP A 87 -4.82 -10.94 -1.23
N TYR A 88 -4.27 -10.70 -0.03
CA TYR A 88 -2.82 -10.62 0.18
C TYR A 88 -2.07 -11.90 -0.24
N ALA A 89 -2.70 -13.07 -0.15
CA ALA A 89 -2.03 -14.34 -0.44
C ALA A 89 -1.71 -14.51 -1.93
N ALA A 90 -2.45 -13.83 -2.80
CA ALA A 90 -2.21 -13.82 -4.25
C ALA A 90 -1.01 -12.95 -4.68
N LEU A 91 -0.47 -12.11 -3.78
CA LEU A 91 0.71 -11.31 -4.12
C LEU A 91 1.96 -12.19 -4.33
N PRO A 92 2.82 -11.86 -5.31
CA PRO A 92 4.11 -12.51 -5.47
C PRO A 92 4.88 -12.56 -4.16
N GLU A 93 5.51 -13.71 -3.90
CA GLU A 93 6.24 -13.97 -2.65
C GLU A 93 7.27 -12.88 -2.37
N ARG A 94 7.96 -12.39 -3.40
CA ARG A 94 8.96 -11.32 -3.27
C ARG A 94 8.38 -10.02 -2.71
N ILE A 95 7.16 -9.67 -3.09
CA ILE A 95 6.48 -8.46 -2.58
C ILE A 95 6.05 -8.67 -1.13
N ARG A 96 5.51 -9.86 -0.82
CA ARG A 96 5.14 -10.23 0.56
C ARG A 96 6.36 -10.22 1.50
N ALA A 97 7.48 -10.77 1.04
CA ALA A 97 8.73 -10.80 1.78
C ALA A 97 9.33 -9.39 1.99
N ASP A 98 9.32 -8.53 0.97
CA ASP A 98 9.79 -7.14 1.08
C ASP A 98 8.94 -6.33 2.08
N PHE A 99 7.62 -6.54 2.09
CA PHE A 99 6.75 -5.92 3.08
C PHE A 99 7.08 -6.39 4.50
N LEU A 100 7.20 -7.71 4.71
CA LEU A 100 7.55 -8.26 6.02
C LEU A 100 8.93 -7.80 6.50
N ALA A 101 9.93 -7.72 5.63
CA ALA A 101 11.27 -7.25 5.99
C ALA A 101 11.27 -5.77 6.45
N ARG A 102 10.35 -4.95 5.90
CA ARG A 102 10.23 -3.54 6.25
C ARG A 102 9.42 -3.28 7.52
N HIS A 103 8.48 -4.17 7.85
CA HIS A 103 7.45 -3.91 8.86
C HIS A 103 7.36 -4.94 9.99
N GLY A 104 7.97 -6.11 9.81
CA GLY A 104 7.83 -7.30 10.66
C GLY A 104 8.72 -7.36 11.90
N ASN A 105 9.14 -6.22 12.45
CA ASN A 105 9.87 -6.14 13.74
C ASN A 105 9.18 -5.21 14.72
#